data_AF-A0A3D6E1T3-F1
#
_entry.id   AF-A0A3D6E1T3-F1
#
_cell.length_a   1.000
_cell.length_b   1.000
_cell.length_c   1.000
_cell.angle_alpha   90.00
_cell.angle_beta   90.00
_cell.angle_gamma   90.00
#
_symmetry.space_group_name_H-M   'P 1'
#
loop_
_entity.id
_entity.type
_entity.pdbx_description
1 polymer ?
#
loop_
_entity_poly.entity_id
_entity_poly.type
_entity_poly.pdbx_seq_one_letter_code
_entity_poly.pdbx_strand_id
1 'polypeptide(L)'
;MVYLRATIGVLSSVRMPSIRRLAKAVSVPAGGAVPPGMSVARTNLPPYEECLMANKSDDVCGFLPKIDAHSPQGTLGRLKLSELMPTQNAVGMDEVNEKVAKIKDKTGSALEDYLLPRAVPVIIGNGGRYYLIDHHHLSISLWRAKGDMDIPVQVTRNWNSLAGKHFWKTMAASNWVYPFDAMGAGPSNPDTLKQHVKDLDNDLYRSLSWLVREGYGYVKDPNNAIFAEFKWGSFFRTRVIFAAQLTCKKSCMEMTLADIREADPDDYAEKVGYARYLASSPEAAGLPGFVGRLA
;
A
#
# COMPACT_ATOMS: atom_id res chain seq x y z
N MET A 1 -43.34 18.41 7.65
CA MET A 1 -42.26 17.98 6.73
C MET A 1 -40.97 18.03 7.54
N VAL A 2 -40.57 16.89 8.12
CA VAL A 2 -39.56 16.80 9.17
C VAL A 2 -38.19 16.51 8.54
N TYR A 3 -37.23 17.41 8.73
CA TYR A 3 -35.82 17.20 8.37
C TYR A 3 -35.12 16.45 9.52
N LEU A 4 -34.72 15.20 9.30
CA LEU A 4 -33.81 14.50 10.21
C LEU A 4 -32.35 14.88 9.86
N ARG A 5 -31.70 15.62 10.74
CA ARG A 5 -30.23 15.78 10.77
C ARG A 5 -29.61 14.52 11.37
N ALA A 6 -28.73 13.84 10.63
CA ALA A 6 -27.88 12.80 11.17
C ALA A 6 -26.53 13.42 11.61
N THR A 7 -26.29 13.42 12.92
CA THR A 7 -25.03 13.76 13.57
C THR A 7 -24.04 12.60 13.43
N ILE A 8 -22.85 12.86 12.89
CA ILE A 8 -21.74 11.90 12.87
C ILE A 8 -20.97 12.07 14.19
N GLY A 9 -21.04 11.06 15.05
CA GLY A 9 -20.32 11.00 16.32
C GLY A 9 -18.85 10.64 16.11
N VAL A 10 -17.99 11.42 16.76
CA VAL A 10 -16.54 11.20 16.88
C VAL A 10 -16.31 10.00 17.81
N LEU A 11 -15.59 8.97 17.35
CA LEU A 11 -15.14 7.87 18.22
C LEU A 11 -13.72 8.17 18.73
N SER A 12 -13.64 8.42 20.03
CA SER A 12 -12.41 8.55 20.81
C SER A 12 -11.66 7.23 20.91
N SER A 13 -10.34 7.28 20.72
CA SER A 13 -9.39 6.19 20.96
C SER A 13 -9.45 5.69 22.41
N VAL A 14 -9.89 4.45 22.62
CA VAL A 14 -9.73 3.72 23.89
C VAL A 14 -8.39 3.01 23.89
N ARG A 15 -7.56 3.33 24.90
CA ARG A 15 -6.21 2.80 25.12
C ARG A 15 -6.32 1.42 25.78
N MET A 16 -5.79 0.35 25.16
CA MET A 16 -5.71 -0.98 25.79
C MET A 16 -4.40 -1.17 26.59
N PRO A 17 -4.40 -1.92 27.71
CA PRO A 17 -3.22 -2.11 28.56
C PRO A 17 -2.24 -3.16 28.02
N SER A 18 -0.95 -2.94 28.33
CA SER A 18 0.18 -3.81 27.98
C SER A 18 0.14 -5.14 28.74
N ILE A 19 0.14 -6.26 28.00
CA ILE A 19 0.36 -7.60 28.54
C ILE A 19 1.87 -7.86 28.57
N ARG A 20 2.51 -7.58 29.69
CA ARG A 20 3.82 -8.15 30.08
C ARG A 20 3.62 -9.01 31.30
N ARG A 21 3.77 -10.34 31.16
CA ARG A 21 4.51 -11.26 32.07
C ARG A 21 4.18 -12.73 31.77
N LEU A 22 5.20 -13.57 32.00
CA LEU A 22 5.26 -15.04 31.96
C LEU A 22 5.63 -15.57 30.55
N ALA A 23 6.69 -16.33 30.31
CA ALA A 23 7.41 -17.25 31.18
C ALA A 23 8.92 -17.38 30.86
N LYS A 24 9.62 -17.98 31.82
CA LYS A 24 11.07 -18.14 32.03
C LYS A 24 11.77 -19.09 31.03
N ALA A 25 13.04 -18.73 30.80
CA ALA A 25 14.27 -19.54 30.79
C ALA A 25 14.20 -21.06 30.55
N VAL A 26 14.90 -21.50 29.50
CA VAL A 26 15.71 -22.73 29.47
C VAL A 26 17.04 -22.40 28.79
N SER A 27 18.14 -22.77 29.43
CA SER A 27 19.53 -22.61 29.01
C SER A 27 20.10 -23.92 28.46
N VAL A 28 21.42 -23.90 28.16
CA VAL A 28 22.41 -24.96 27.81
C VAL A 28 22.71 -25.15 26.30
N PRO A 29 23.95 -25.57 25.88
CA PRO A 29 25.09 -24.68 25.57
C PRO A 29 25.71 -24.90 24.17
N ALA A 30 26.78 -24.15 23.89
CA ALA A 30 27.55 -24.09 22.64
C ALA A 30 28.50 -25.28 22.36
N GLY A 31 28.86 -25.46 21.07
CA GLY A 31 30.12 -26.08 20.66
C GLY A 31 30.11 -26.80 19.31
N GLY A 32 30.93 -26.35 18.35
CA GLY A 32 31.25 -27.10 17.12
C GLY A 32 31.93 -26.24 16.04
N ALA A 33 33.26 -26.38 15.92
CA ALA A 33 34.12 -25.65 15.00
C ALA A 33 34.03 -26.15 13.53
N VAL A 34 34.35 -25.28 12.57
CA VAL A 34 34.44 -25.56 11.12
C VAL A 34 35.85 -25.24 10.61
N PRO A 35 36.50 -26.08 9.76
CA PRO A 35 37.78 -25.75 9.13
C PRO A 35 37.62 -25.22 7.68
N PRO A 36 38.65 -24.55 7.10
CA PRO A 36 38.52 -23.76 5.85
C PRO A 36 39.18 -24.41 4.61
N GLY A 37 38.75 -24.00 3.39
CA GLY A 37 39.46 -24.31 2.13
C GLY A 37 38.78 -23.89 0.80
N MET A 38 39.27 -22.79 0.22
CA MET A 38 39.43 -22.36 -1.21
C MET A 38 38.42 -22.65 -2.37
N SER A 39 37.76 -21.56 -2.81
CA SER A 39 37.80 -20.82 -4.11
C SER A 39 37.23 -21.31 -5.48
N VAL A 40 36.54 -20.34 -6.10
CA VAL A 40 36.23 -19.99 -7.53
C VAL A 40 35.17 -20.78 -8.32
N ALA A 41 34.02 -20.15 -8.64
CA ALA A 41 33.74 -19.49 -9.93
C ALA A 41 32.23 -19.42 -10.30
N ARG A 42 31.80 -18.17 -10.56
CA ARG A 42 30.78 -17.68 -11.52
C ARG A 42 29.31 -18.19 -11.52
N THR A 43 28.46 -17.17 -11.64
CA THR A 43 27.20 -17.03 -12.41
C THR A 43 25.86 -17.09 -11.67
N ASN A 44 25.04 -16.09 -12.05
CA ASN A 44 23.59 -16.01 -12.05
C ASN A 44 22.88 -15.64 -10.74
N LEU A 45 22.27 -14.45 -10.75
CA LEU A 45 21.14 -14.13 -9.88
C LEU A 45 20.08 -15.25 -10.02
N PRO A 46 19.50 -15.75 -8.92
CA PRO A 46 18.48 -16.77 -9.00
C PRO A 46 17.18 -16.19 -9.59
N PRO A 47 16.43 -16.98 -10.38
CA PRO A 47 15.09 -16.61 -10.82
C PRO A 47 14.15 -16.56 -9.62
N TYR A 48 13.17 -15.67 -9.71
CA TYR A 48 12.14 -15.32 -8.74
C TYR A 48 11.18 -16.47 -8.32
N GLU A 49 11.54 -17.74 -8.50
CA GLU A 49 10.62 -18.88 -8.31
C GLU A 49 10.89 -19.76 -7.08
N GLU A 50 11.86 -19.43 -6.22
CA GLU A 50 12.13 -20.21 -5.01
C GLU A 50 11.66 -19.50 -3.73
N CYS A 51 10.36 -19.23 -3.63
CA CYS A 51 9.70 -18.70 -2.41
C CYS A 51 8.40 -19.46 -2.05
N LEU A 52 8.38 -20.78 -2.25
CA LEU A 52 7.20 -21.62 -1.96
C LEU A 52 7.34 -22.53 -0.73
N MET A 53 8.23 -22.20 0.22
CA MET A 53 8.26 -22.86 1.52
C MET A 53 7.95 -21.82 2.60
N ALA A 54 6.67 -21.64 2.91
CA ALA A 54 6.24 -20.89 4.09
C ALA A 54 6.78 -21.60 5.33
N ASN A 55 7.82 -21.02 5.95
CA ASN A 55 8.34 -21.55 7.20
C ASN A 55 7.26 -21.45 8.28
N LYS A 56 7.20 -22.45 9.16
CA LYS A 56 6.26 -22.52 10.31
C LYS A 56 6.35 -21.28 11.24
N SER A 57 7.37 -20.44 11.08
CA SER A 57 7.59 -19.16 11.77
C SER A 57 6.72 -18.00 11.26
N ASP A 58 6.04 -18.17 10.14
CA ASP A 58 5.40 -17.06 9.42
C ASP A 58 3.86 -17.09 9.52
N ASP A 59 3.28 -18.04 10.26
CA ASP A 59 1.86 -18.01 10.65
C ASP A 59 1.61 -16.99 11.79
N VAL A 60 1.96 -15.73 11.52
CA VAL A 60 1.83 -14.59 12.43
C VAL A 60 0.37 -14.19 12.68
N CYS A 61 -0.58 -14.79 11.97
CA CYS A 61 -2.00 -14.48 12.06
C CYS A 61 -2.87 -15.69 12.41
N GLY A 62 -2.29 -16.86 12.70
CA GLY A 62 -3.04 -18.11 12.89
C GLY A 62 -4.09 -18.06 14.00
N PHE A 63 -3.92 -17.16 14.98
CA PHE A 63 -4.88 -16.95 16.07
C PHE A 63 -6.14 -16.16 15.65
N LEU A 64 -6.12 -15.51 14.48
CA LEU A 64 -7.28 -14.80 13.94
C LEU A 64 -8.18 -15.78 13.17
N PRO A 65 -9.51 -15.63 13.27
CA PRO A 65 -10.44 -16.45 12.50
C PRO A 65 -10.27 -16.18 10.99
N LYS A 66 -10.47 -17.21 10.18
CA LYS A 66 -10.56 -17.03 8.72
C LYS A 66 -11.82 -16.24 8.37
N ILE A 67 -11.68 -15.27 7.47
CA ILE A 67 -12.83 -14.56 6.90
C ILE A 67 -13.45 -15.42 5.79
N ASP A 68 -14.77 -15.42 5.73
CA ASP A 68 -15.58 -16.04 4.69
C ASP A 68 -16.64 -15.07 4.14
N ALA A 69 -17.43 -15.53 3.17
CA ALA A 69 -18.46 -14.72 2.51
C ALA A 69 -19.60 -14.25 3.44
N HIS A 70 -19.74 -14.83 4.63
CA HIS A 70 -20.79 -14.54 5.61
C HIS A 70 -20.27 -13.79 6.84
N SER A 71 -18.96 -13.57 6.92
CA SER A 71 -18.32 -12.86 8.03
C SER A 71 -18.95 -11.47 8.21
N PRO A 72 -19.42 -11.13 9.42
CA PRO A 72 -20.13 -9.89 9.64
C PRO A 72 -19.20 -8.68 9.57
N GLN A 73 -19.77 -7.51 9.36
CA GLN A 73 -19.05 -6.25 9.50
C GLN A 73 -18.41 -6.13 10.88
N GLY A 74 -17.20 -5.57 10.93
CA GLY A 74 -16.43 -5.34 12.14
C GLY A 74 -15.55 -6.53 12.54
N THR A 75 -15.72 -7.70 11.90
CA THR A 75 -14.88 -8.87 12.14
C THR A 75 -13.42 -8.55 11.83
N LEU A 76 -12.56 -8.75 12.83
CA LEU A 76 -11.10 -8.87 12.64
C LEU A 76 -10.79 -10.35 12.39
N GLY A 77 -10.11 -10.64 11.28
CA GLY A 77 -9.78 -12.00 10.88
C GLY A 77 -8.54 -12.02 10.01
N ARG A 78 -8.38 -13.10 9.25
CA ARG A 78 -7.27 -13.27 8.30
C ARG A 78 -7.74 -13.72 6.93
N LEU A 79 -6.97 -13.32 5.92
CA LEU A 79 -7.05 -13.76 4.54
C LEU A 79 -5.63 -13.91 3.98
N LYS A 80 -5.46 -14.79 2.99
CA LYS A 80 -4.23 -14.80 2.18
C LYS A 80 -4.16 -13.54 1.32
N LEU A 81 -2.96 -13.04 1.09
CA LEU A 81 -2.73 -11.92 0.16
C LEU A 81 -3.29 -12.21 -1.24
N SER A 82 -3.19 -13.46 -1.71
CA SER A 82 -3.72 -13.92 -2.99
C SER A 82 -5.25 -13.90 -3.10
N GLU A 83 -5.97 -13.83 -1.98
CA GLU A 83 -7.43 -13.74 -1.96
C GLU A 83 -7.93 -12.29 -2.10
N LEU A 84 -7.03 -11.30 -1.98
CA LEU A 84 -7.38 -9.88 -2.01
C LEU A 84 -7.45 -9.32 -3.42
N MET A 85 -8.58 -8.67 -3.70
CA MET A 85 -8.88 -8.00 -4.97
C MET A 85 -8.61 -6.49 -4.87
N PRO A 86 -7.64 -5.94 -5.61
CA PRO A 86 -7.40 -4.51 -5.65
C PRO A 86 -8.60 -3.69 -6.11
N THR A 87 -8.71 -2.50 -5.53
CA THR A 87 -9.71 -1.47 -5.88
C THR A 87 -9.09 -0.23 -6.55
N GLN A 88 -7.80 -0.32 -6.91
CA GLN A 88 -7.07 0.64 -7.73
C GLN A 88 -6.11 -0.13 -8.65
N ASN A 89 -5.67 0.45 -9.77
CA ASN A 89 -4.74 -0.24 -10.68
C ASN A 89 -3.27 0.02 -10.40
N ALA A 90 -2.96 1.14 -9.78
CA ALA A 90 -1.58 1.60 -9.64
C ALA A 90 -1.29 2.05 -8.21
N VAL A 91 -0.01 2.02 -7.87
CA VAL A 91 0.59 2.53 -6.63
C VAL A 91 1.92 3.18 -6.98
N GLY A 92 2.49 3.99 -6.09
CA GLY A 92 3.86 4.50 -6.28
C GLY A 92 4.88 3.46 -5.85
N MET A 93 5.68 2.92 -6.78
CA MET A 93 6.64 1.83 -6.46
C MET A 93 7.77 2.26 -5.55
N ASP A 94 8.16 3.53 -5.53
CA ASP A 94 9.18 4.02 -4.61
C ASP A 94 8.73 3.85 -3.14
N GLU A 95 7.46 4.15 -2.86
CA GLU A 95 6.86 3.93 -1.54
C GLU A 95 6.75 2.43 -1.21
N VAL A 96 6.44 1.59 -2.20
CA VAL A 96 6.44 0.11 -2.05
C VAL A 96 7.84 -0.39 -1.71
N ASN A 97 8.86 0.03 -2.46
CA ASN A 97 10.24 -0.41 -2.27
C ASN A 97 10.77 -0.01 -0.89
N GLU A 98 10.43 1.19 -0.40
CA GLU A 98 10.77 1.59 0.97
C GLU A 98 10.10 0.71 2.03
N LYS A 99 8.82 0.37 1.85
CA LYS A 99 8.10 -0.54 2.76
C LYS A 99 8.65 -1.96 2.71
N VAL A 100 8.99 -2.48 1.53
CA VAL A 100 9.65 -3.79 1.36
C VAL A 100 10.94 -3.82 2.19
N ALA A 101 11.80 -2.80 2.07
CA ALA A 101 13.03 -2.71 2.86
C ALA A 101 12.78 -2.70 4.39
N LYS A 102 11.66 -2.10 4.84
CA LYS A 102 11.25 -2.10 6.25
C LYS A 102 10.69 -3.45 6.72
N ILE A 103 10.12 -4.26 5.84
CA ILE A 103 9.37 -5.49 6.17
C ILE A 103 10.23 -6.75 6.00
N LYS A 104 11.14 -6.79 5.02
CA LYS A 104 11.86 -8.01 4.61
C LYS A 104 12.51 -8.78 5.77
N ASP A 105 13.07 -8.08 6.74
CA ASP A 105 13.80 -8.68 7.86
C ASP A 105 12.92 -8.90 9.12
N LYS A 106 11.63 -8.52 9.07
CA LYS A 106 10.68 -8.76 10.17
C LYS A 106 10.16 -10.20 10.10
N THR A 107 10.17 -10.91 11.23
CA THR A 107 9.59 -12.26 11.38
C THR A 107 8.94 -12.40 12.75
N GLY A 108 8.14 -13.45 12.95
CA GLY A 108 7.51 -13.77 14.24
C GLY A 108 6.77 -12.58 14.85
N SER A 109 6.98 -12.34 16.16
CA SER A 109 6.31 -11.26 16.89
C SER A 109 6.59 -9.86 16.34
N ALA A 110 7.78 -9.61 15.77
CA ALA A 110 8.11 -8.31 15.19
C ALA A 110 7.30 -8.02 13.91
N LEU A 111 6.95 -9.07 13.15
CA LEU A 111 6.06 -8.96 12.00
C LEU A 111 4.60 -8.86 12.46
N GLU A 112 4.20 -9.63 13.47
CA GLU A 112 2.87 -9.55 14.08
C GLU A 112 2.56 -8.13 14.62
N ASP A 113 3.44 -7.56 15.46
CA ASP A 113 3.32 -6.20 16.00
C ASP A 113 3.26 -5.13 14.90
N TYR A 114 3.89 -5.42 13.75
CA TYR A 114 3.83 -4.55 12.59
C TYR A 114 2.49 -4.67 11.86
N LEU A 115 1.92 -5.86 11.74
CA LEU A 115 0.71 -6.10 10.96
C LEU A 115 -0.59 -5.82 11.70
N LEU A 116 -0.70 -6.18 12.99
CA LEU A 116 -1.98 -6.07 13.71
C LEU A 116 -2.57 -4.64 13.76
N PRO A 117 -1.77 -3.57 13.98
CA PRO A 117 -2.29 -2.20 13.93
C PRO A 117 -2.64 -1.73 12.50
N ARG A 118 -2.30 -2.53 11.48
CA ARG A 118 -2.43 -2.23 10.05
C ARG A 118 -3.30 -3.28 9.35
N ALA A 119 -4.29 -3.82 10.06
CA ALA A 119 -5.24 -4.76 9.49
C ALA A 119 -5.87 -4.17 8.23
N VAL A 120 -5.81 -4.91 7.12
CA VAL A 120 -6.26 -4.41 5.83
C VAL A 120 -7.79 -4.32 5.82
N PRO A 121 -8.38 -3.13 5.60
CA PRO A 121 -9.83 -3.00 5.52
C PRO A 121 -10.32 -3.61 4.21
N VAL A 122 -11.31 -4.51 4.31
CA VAL A 122 -11.88 -5.21 3.16
C VAL A 122 -13.39 -5.06 3.07
N ILE A 123 -13.90 -5.11 1.83
CA ILE A 123 -15.32 -5.26 1.51
C ILE A 123 -15.55 -6.67 0.98
N ILE A 124 -16.47 -7.40 1.59
CA ILE A 124 -16.95 -8.68 1.04
C ILE A 124 -18.07 -8.36 0.07
N GLY A 125 -17.99 -8.82 -1.18
CA GLY A 125 -19.02 -8.50 -2.17
C GLY A 125 -18.85 -9.22 -3.50
N ASN A 126 -19.79 -8.98 -4.42
CA ASN A 126 -19.67 -9.42 -5.81
C ASN A 126 -19.41 -10.93 -5.96
N GLY A 127 -20.17 -11.75 -5.23
CA GLY A 127 -20.02 -13.20 -5.17
C GLY A 127 -18.97 -13.66 -4.16
N GLY A 128 -18.94 -13.08 -2.96
CA GLY A 128 -18.09 -13.52 -1.85
C GLY A 128 -16.61 -13.14 -1.98
N ARG A 129 -16.25 -12.23 -2.89
CA ARG A 129 -14.88 -11.77 -3.10
C ARG A 129 -14.47 -10.70 -2.08
N TYR A 130 -13.18 -10.61 -1.81
CA TYR A 130 -12.60 -9.70 -0.80
C TYR A 130 -11.86 -8.54 -1.46
N TYR A 131 -12.46 -7.35 -1.43
CA TYR A 131 -11.89 -6.14 -2.05
C TYR A 131 -11.16 -5.31 -0.99
N LEU A 132 -9.83 -5.14 -1.12
CA LEU A 132 -9.10 -4.23 -0.22
C LEU A 132 -9.41 -2.78 -0.59
N ILE A 133 -9.74 -1.94 0.38
CA ILE A 133 -10.13 -0.53 0.16
C ILE A 133 -9.11 0.49 0.66
N ASP A 134 -8.08 0.01 1.37
CA ASP A 134 -6.89 0.77 1.76
C ASP A 134 -5.72 -0.22 1.87
N HIS A 135 -4.51 0.30 2.06
CA HIS A 135 -3.28 -0.43 2.31
C HIS A 135 -2.73 -1.20 1.11
N HIS A 136 -3.07 -0.82 -0.13
CA HIS A 136 -2.53 -1.44 -1.35
C HIS A 136 -1.00 -1.45 -1.38
N HIS A 137 -0.35 -0.35 -0.99
CA HIS A 137 1.12 -0.29 -0.85
C HIS A 137 1.65 -1.30 0.17
N LEU A 138 0.97 -1.50 1.30
CA LEU A 138 1.38 -2.49 2.29
C LEU A 138 1.19 -3.91 1.75
N SER A 139 0.04 -4.21 1.14
CA SER A 139 -0.28 -5.54 0.61
C SER A 139 0.71 -5.98 -0.48
N ILE A 140 1.02 -5.12 -1.45
CA ILE A 140 2.05 -5.44 -2.47
C ILE A 140 3.45 -5.52 -1.86
N SER A 141 3.77 -4.70 -0.85
CA SER A 141 5.07 -4.77 -0.16
C SER A 141 5.23 -6.11 0.57
N LEU A 142 4.18 -6.59 1.24
CA LEU A 142 4.17 -7.90 1.88
C LEU A 142 4.33 -9.02 0.85
N TRP A 143 3.58 -8.95 -0.25
CA TRP A 143 3.71 -9.92 -1.35
C TRP A 143 5.15 -9.99 -1.87
N ARG A 144 5.77 -8.85 -2.16
CA ARG A 144 7.15 -8.79 -2.66
C ARG A 144 8.17 -9.26 -1.64
N ALA A 145 7.96 -8.98 -0.35
CA ALA A 145 8.91 -9.30 0.71
C ALA A 145 8.81 -10.75 1.22
N LYS A 146 7.60 -11.34 1.20
CA LYS A 146 7.28 -12.58 1.91
C LYS A 146 6.50 -13.61 1.07
N GLY A 147 6.07 -13.26 -0.14
CA GLY A 147 5.20 -14.11 -0.95
C GLY A 147 3.75 -14.13 -0.48
N ASP A 148 3.02 -15.19 -0.82
CA ASP A 148 1.65 -15.38 -0.37
C ASP A 148 1.61 -15.84 1.10
N MET A 149 0.97 -15.04 1.95
CA MET A 149 0.84 -15.31 3.38
C MET A 149 -0.52 -14.83 3.90
N ASP A 150 -0.95 -15.38 5.04
CA ASP A 150 -2.09 -14.85 5.80
C ASP A 150 -1.74 -13.48 6.40
N ILE A 151 -2.63 -12.51 6.26
CA ILE A 151 -2.50 -11.17 6.85
C ILE A 151 -3.74 -10.82 7.68
N PRO A 152 -3.64 -9.90 8.67
CA PRO A 152 -4.81 -9.46 9.40
C PRO A 152 -5.67 -8.56 8.50
N VAL A 153 -6.97 -8.79 8.52
CA VAL A 153 -7.96 -8.01 7.77
C VAL A 153 -9.12 -7.62 8.66
N GLN A 154 -9.76 -6.50 8.34
CA GLN A 154 -10.98 -6.05 9.01
C GLN A 154 -12.11 -5.92 7.99
N VAL A 155 -13.22 -6.63 8.24
CA VAL A 155 -14.42 -6.53 7.39
C VAL A 155 -15.07 -5.17 7.61
N THR A 156 -14.89 -4.26 6.67
CA THR A 156 -15.46 -2.91 6.73
C THR A 156 -16.96 -2.93 6.44
N ARG A 157 -17.38 -3.71 5.44
CA ARG A 157 -18.78 -4.05 5.15
C ARG A 157 -18.85 -5.43 4.52
N ASN A 158 -19.94 -6.14 4.79
CA ASN A 158 -20.34 -7.30 4.01
C ASN A 158 -21.51 -6.91 3.11
N TRP A 159 -21.23 -6.84 1.82
CA TRP A 159 -22.16 -6.59 0.73
C TRP A 159 -22.21 -7.79 -0.22
N ASN A 160 -22.10 -9.00 0.30
CA ASN A 160 -22.12 -10.23 -0.49
C ASN A 160 -23.40 -10.36 -1.35
N SER A 161 -24.51 -9.78 -0.90
CA SER A 161 -25.77 -9.72 -1.66
C SER A 161 -25.75 -8.77 -2.86
N LEU A 162 -24.78 -7.86 -2.95
CA LEU A 162 -24.60 -6.96 -4.09
C LEU A 162 -23.65 -7.59 -5.12
N ALA A 163 -24.05 -7.57 -6.39
CA ALA A 163 -23.25 -8.08 -7.50
C ALA A 163 -23.23 -7.14 -8.71
N GLY A 164 -22.20 -7.30 -9.54
CA GLY A 164 -22.03 -6.59 -10.81
C GLY A 164 -22.19 -5.08 -10.67
N LYS A 165 -23.05 -4.49 -11.51
CA LYS A 165 -23.26 -3.03 -11.57
C LYS A 165 -23.72 -2.42 -10.25
N HIS A 166 -24.54 -3.12 -9.45
CA HIS A 166 -25.00 -2.60 -8.17
C HIS A 166 -23.85 -2.52 -7.16
N PHE A 167 -23.02 -3.57 -7.09
CA PHE A 167 -21.83 -3.57 -6.25
C PHE A 167 -20.89 -2.41 -6.60
N TRP A 168 -20.53 -2.26 -7.88
CA TRP A 168 -19.58 -1.24 -8.31
C TRP A 168 -20.10 0.19 -8.14
N LYS A 169 -21.41 0.42 -8.34
CA LYS A 169 -22.03 1.72 -8.03
C LYS A 169 -21.91 2.05 -6.55
N THR A 170 -22.14 1.09 -5.66
CA THR A 170 -22.02 1.30 -4.21
C THR A 170 -20.57 1.56 -3.78
N MET A 171 -19.61 0.82 -4.36
CA MET A 171 -18.17 1.07 -4.14
C MET A 171 -17.77 2.49 -4.57
N ALA A 172 -18.21 2.94 -5.75
CA ALA A 172 -17.93 4.28 -6.26
C ALA A 172 -18.59 5.37 -5.40
N ALA A 173 -19.87 5.21 -5.04
CA ALA A 173 -20.58 6.16 -4.19
C ALA A 173 -19.98 6.27 -2.77
N SER A 174 -19.28 5.22 -2.32
CA SER A 174 -18.58 5.19 -1.03
C SER A 174 -17.12 5.66 -1.12
N ASN A 175 -16.65 6.03 -2.32
CA ASN A 175 -15.25 6.34 -2.62
C ASN A 175 -14.28 5.20 -2.21
N TRP A 176 -14.67 3.94 -2.45
CA TRP A 176 -13.89 2.74 -2.15
C TRP A 176 -13.30 2.06 -3.38
N VAL A 177 -13.29 2.78 -4.50
CA VAL A 177 -12.67 2.33 -5.76
C VAL A 177 -12.06 3.52 -6.47
N TYR A 178 -10.87 3.33 -7.03
CA TYR A 178 -10.12 4.32 -7.79
C TYR A 178 -9.69 3.71 -9.14
N PRO A 179 -10.60 3.63 -10.13
CA PRO A 179 -10.39 2.90 -11.38
C PRO A 179 -9.64 3.76 -12.41
N PHE A 180 -8.48 4.30 -12.03
CA PHE A 180 -7.57 5.03 -12.92
C PHE A 180 -6.34 4.17 -13.18
N ASP A 181 -5.72 4.32 -14.36
CA ASP A 181 -4.47 3.63 -14.69
C ASP A 181 -3.23 4.32 -14.06
N ALA A 182 -2.03 3.79 -14.31
CA ALA A 182 -0.78 4.35 -13.80
C ALA A 182 -0.38 5.71 -14.41
N MET A 183 -0.95 6.08 -15.55
CA MET A 183 -0.85 7.43 -16.12
C MET A 183 -1.97 8.36 -15.63
N GLY A 184 -2.82 7.80 -14.76
CA GLY A 184 -4.09 8.28 -14.23
C GLY A 184 -5.07 8.79 -15.26
N ALA A 185 -5.17 8.11 -16.39
CA ALA A 185 -6.37 8.15 -17.22
C ALA A 185 -7.49 7.36 -16.52
N GLY A 186 -8.71 7.91 -16.56
CA GLY A 186 -9.89 7.32 -15.92
C GLY A 186 -10.93 8.39 -15.54
N PRO A 187 -12.01 8.00 -14.82
CA PRO A 187 -12.28 6.66 -14.32
C PRO A 187 -12.69 5.68 -15.44
N SER A 188 -12.13 4.47 -15.41
CA SER A 188 -12.42 3.36 -16.33
C SER A 188 -13.48 2.40 -15.76
N ASN A 189 -13.97 1.46 -16.57
CA ASN A 189 -14.83 0.38 -16.07
C ASN A 189 -14.09 -0.42 -14.98
N PRO A 190 -14.67 -0.65 -13.78
CA PRO A 190 -14.06 -1.48 -12.74
C PRO A 190 -13.63 -2.89 -13.17
N ASP A 191 -14.16 -3.43 -14.27
CA ASP A 191 -13.68 -4.70 -14.84
C ASP A 191 -12.22 -4.63 -15.32
N THR A 192 -11.68 -3.42 -15.53
CA THR A 192 -10.26 -3.20 -15.84
C THR A 192 -9.37 -3.19 -14.60
N LEU A 193 -9.93 -3.35 -13.39
CA LEU A 193 -9.14 -3.41 -12.17
C LEU A 193 -8.21 -4.63 -12.17
N LYS A 194 -6.99 -4.46 -11.66
CA LYS A 194 -6.09 -5.59 -11.40
C LYS A 194 -6.78 -6.60 -10.49
N GLN A 195 -6.64 -7.88 -10.82
CA GLN A 195 -7.27 -8.97 -10.08
C GLN A 195 -6.43 -9.44 -8.89
N HIS A 196 -5.17 -8.99 -8.81
CA HIS A 196 -4.25 -9.40 -7.75
C HIS A 196 -3.31 -8.25 -7.36
N VAL A 197 -2.95 -8.15 -6.08
CA VAL A 197 -2.10 -7.06 -5.52
C VAL A 197 -0.72 -6.97 -6.17
N LYS A 198 -0.17 -8.11 -6.61
CA LYS A 198 1.13 -8.18 -7.30
C LYS A 198 1.14 -7.51 -8.68
N ASP A 199 -0.03 -7.38 -9.30
CA ASP A 199 -0.18 -6.89 -10.68
C ASP A 199 -0.43 -5.37 -10.73
N LEU A 200 -0.34 -4.68 -9.59
CA LEU A 200 -0.47 -3.22 -9.51
C LEU A 200 0.67 -2.54 -10.26
N ASP A 201 0.30 -1.62 -11.14
CA ASP A 201 1.24 -0.83 -11.93
C ASP A 201 1.92 0.24 -11.07
N ASN A 202 3.01 0.80 -11.59
CA ASN A 202 3.69 1.93 -10.98
C ASN A 202 3.16 3.26 -11.55
N ASP A 203 2.58 4.10 -10.69
CA ASP A 203 2.32 5.50 -10.98
C ASP A 203 3.47 6.35 -10.42
N LEU A 204 4.36 6.80 -11.31
CA LEU A 204 5.53 7.63 -10.98
C LEU A 204 5.12 8.89 -10.19
N TYR A 205 3.99 9.49 -10.52
CA TYR A 205 3.54 10.72 -9.86
C TYR A 205 2.85 10.44 -8.52
N ARG A 206 2.32 9.21 -8.32
CA ARG A 206 1.94 8.75 -6.98
C ARG A 206 3.16 8.56 -6.08
N SER A 207 4.32 8.13 -6.63
CA SER A 207 5.60 8.17 -5.91
C SER A 207 6.05 9.59 -5.61
N LEU A 208 6.01 10.50 -6.60
CA LEU A 208 6.42 11.91 -6.41
C LEU A 208 5.56 12.60 -5.35
N SER A 209 4.25 12.34 -5.39
CA SER A 209 3.32 12.85 -4.38
C SER A 209 3.69 12.40 -2.96
N TRP A 210 4.03 11.12 -2.79
CA TRP A 210 4.48 10.61 -1.50
C TRP A 210 5.80 11.26 -1.07
N LEU A 211 6.79 11.36 -1.96
CA LEU A 211 8.08 11.99 -1.68
C LEU A 211 7.94 13.47 -1.25
N VAL A 212 7.05 14.22 -1.92
CA VAL A 212 6.77 15.61 -1.56
C VAL A 212 6.09 15.69 -0.19
N ARG A 213 5.19 14.76 0.14
CA ARG A 213 4.53 14.70 1.47
C ARG A 213 5.54 14.43 2.58
N GLU A 214 6.44 13.46 2.39
CA GLU A 214 7.49 13.15 3.36
C GLU A 214 8.45 14.33 3.56
N GLY A 215 8.60 15.18 2.54
CA GLY A 215 9.31 16.46 2.61
C GLY A 215 8.48 17.64 3.14
N TYR A 216 7.32 17.40 3.75
CA TYR A 216 6.39 18.41 4.28
C TYR A 216 5.86 19.41 3.24
N GLY A 217 5.85 19.06 1.94
CA GLY A 217 5.28 19.92 0.89
C GLY A 217 3.77 20.08 0.98
N TYR A 218 3.08 19.11 1.59
CA TYR A 218 1.69 19.19 2.02
C TYR A 218 1.50 18.23 3.20
N VAL A 219 0.44 18.43 3.98
CA VAL A 219 0.14 17.60 5.15
C VAL A 219 -0.99 16.62 4.87
N LYS A 220 -1.18 15.65 5.77
CA LYS A 220 -2.40 14.85 5.74
C LYS A 220 -3.60 15.77 5.98
N ASP A 221 -4.58 15.71 5.08
CA ASP A 221 -5.77 16.55 5.18
C ASP A 221 -6.55 16.24 6.48
N PRO A 222 -6.91 17.25 7.29
CA PRO A 222 -7.61 17.05 8.56
C PRO A 222 -9.01 16.46 8.38
N ASN A 223 -9.62 16.59 7.20
CA ASN A 223 -10.89 15.97 6.86
C ASN A 223 -10.73 14.57 6.23
N ASN A 224 -9.51 14.00 6.26
CA ASN A 224 -9.18 12.71 5.64
C ASN A 224 -9.63 12.62 4.19
N ALA A 225 -9.31 13.64 3.39
CA ALA A 225 -9.62 13.66 1.97
C ALA A 225 -9.17 12.37 1.27
N ILE A 226 -10.13 11.71 0.63
CA ILE A 226 -9.92 10.42 -0.01
C ILE A 226 -9.06 10.63 -1.27
N PHE A 227 -8.12 9.72 -1.48
CA PHE A 227 -7.18 9.70 -2.62
C PHE A 227 -6.34 10.99 -2.76
N ALA A 228 -6.00 11.66 -1.65
CA ALA A 228 -5.25 12.92 -1.67
C ALA A 228 -3.94 12.81 -2.47
N GLU A 229 -3.13 11.76 -2.24
CA GLU A 229 -1.88 11.55 -2.95
C GLU A 229 -2.06 11.31 -4.46
N PHE A 230 -3.21 10.79 -4.90
CA PHE A 230 -3.49 10.67 -6.33
C PHE A 230 -3.88 12.02 -6.96
N LYS A 231 -4.60 12.88 -6.21
CA LYS A 231 -4.91 14.24 -6.65
C LYS A 231 -3.64 15.07 -6.80
N TRP A 232 -2.74 14.97 -5.82
CA TRP A 232 -1.41 15.57 -5.89
C TRP A 232 -0.56 14.98 -7.04
N GLY A 233 -0.56 13.66 -7.24
CA GLY A 233 0.08 13.04 -8.40
C GLY A 233 -0.46 13.59 -9.74
N SER A 234 -1.78 13.76 -9.85
CA SER A 234 -2.42 14.35 -11.04
C SER A 234 -2.06 15.83 -11.24
N PHE A 235 -1.87 16.58 -10.15
CA PHE A 235 -1.38 17.95 -10.21
C PHE A 235 0.07 18.02 -10.73
N PHE A 236 0.96 17.16 -10.20
CA PHE A 236 2.36 17.14 -10.62
C PHE A 236 2.56 16.65 -12.04
N ARG A 237 1.80 15.65 -12.51
CA ARG A 237 2.02 15.07 -13.85
C ARG A 237 1.87 16.02 -15.02
N THR A 238 1.12 17.10 -14.82
CA THR A 238 0.89 18.12 -15.85
C THR A 238 1.90 19.27 -15.78
N ARG A 239 2.82 19.24 -14.80
CA ARG A 239 3.73 20.36 -14.48
C ARG A 239 5.20 19.93 -14.36
N VAL A 240 5.44 18.69 -13.94
CA VAL A 240 6.77 18.14 -13.69
C VAL A 240 7.03 17.05 -14.71
N ILE A 241 7.96 17.30 -15.63
CA ILE A 241 8.39 16.34 -16.64
C ILE A 241 9.87 16.05 -16.40
N PHE A 242 10.20 14.82 -16.07
CA PHE A 242 11.58 14.35 -15.96
C PHE A 242 12.15 14.07 -17.36
N ALA A 243 13.41 14.40 -17.59
CA ALA A 243 14.06 14.19 -18.88
C ALA A 243 14.03 12.70 -19.30
N ALA A 244 14.13 11.79 -18.33
CA ALA A 244 14.02 10.34 -18.53
C ALA A 244 12.69 9.91 -19.16
N GLN A 245 11.59 10.64 -18.90
CA GLN A 245 10.29 10.35 -19.53
C GLN A 245 10.28 10.66 -21.03
N LEU A 246 11.13 11.58 -21.48
CA LEU A 246 11.23 11.97 -22.89
C LEU A 246 12.18 11.07 -23.69
N THR A 247 13.16 10.46 -23.03
CA THR A 247 14.23 9.65 -23.66
C THR A 247 14.02 8.14 -23.51
N CYS A 248 13.06 7.74 -22.68
CA CYS A 248 12.58 6.39 -22.45
C CYS A 248 12.27 5.65 -23.78
N LYS A 249 13.06 4.60 -24.09
CA LYS A 249 12.91 3.76 -25.30
C LYS A 249 11.95 2.56 -25.14
N LYS A 250 11.57 2.22 -23.90
CA LYS A 250 10.62 1.15 -23.53
C LYS A 250 9.71 1.65 -22.43
N SER A 251 8.49 1.11 -22.32
CA SER A 251 7.42 1.51 -21.37
C SER A 251 7.93 2.26 -20.13
N CYS A 252 7.73 3.58 -20.09
CA CYS A 252 8.11 4.41 -18.95
C CYS A 252 7.29 4.10 -17.69
N MET A 253 6.34 3.16 -17.78
CA MET A 253 5.50 2.72 -16.68
C MET A 253 6.29 2.00 -15.59
N GLU A 254 7.45 1.40 -15.87
CA GLU A 254 8.23 0.70 -14.83
C GLU A 254 9.23 1.61 -14.11
N MET A 255 9.52 2.78 -14.65
CA MET A 255 10.53 3.71 -14.14
C MET A 255 10.15 4.26 -12.76
N THR A 256 11.08 4.18 -11.81
CA THR A 256 10.93 4.73 -10.46
C THR A 256 11.68 6.06 -10.31
N LEU A 257 11.37 6.82 -9.25
CA LEU A 257 12.14 8.01 -8.91
C LEU A 257 13.60 7.68 -8.57
N ALA A 258 13.85 6.50 -7.99
CA ALA A 258 15.20 6.00 -7.77
C ALA A 258 15.98 5.81 -9.08
N ASP A 259 15.37 5.22 -10.11
CA ASP A 259 15.99 5.03 -11.42
C ASP A 259 16.30 6.37 -12.09
N ILE A 260 15.37 7.34 -12.01
CA ILE A 260 15.57 8.69 -12.54
C ILE A 260 16.74 9.38 -11.84
N ARG A 261 16.82 9.29 -10.51
CA ARG A 261 17.92 9.86 -9.72
C ARG A 261 19.27 9.24 -10.08
N GLU A 262 19.32 7.95 -10.35
CA GLU A 262 20.56 7.26 -10.75
C GLU A 262 21.00 7.67 -12.17
N ALA A 263 20.05 7.78 -13.09
CA ALA A 263 20.33 8.12 -14.49
C ALA A 263 20.72 9.60 -14.68
N ASP A 264 20.04 10.52 -13.99
CA ASP A 264 20.28 11.96 -14.07
C ASP A 264 20.00 12.63 -12.70
N PRO A 265 21.00 12.67 -11.81
CA PRO A 265 20.84 13.26 -10.47
C PRO A 265 20.47 14.74 -10.49
N ASP A 266 20.91 15.48 -11.51
CA ASP A 266 20.70 16.92 -11.63
C ASP A 266 19.25 17.21 -12.07
N ASP A 267 18.75 16.53 -13.11
CA ASP A 267 17.33 16.62 -13.51
C ASP A 267 16.42 16.18 -12.36
N TYR A 268 16.76 15.07 -11.69
CA TYR A 268 16.01 14.60 -10.52
C TYR A 268 15.91 15.69 -9.43
N ALA A 269 17.05 16.27 -9.04
CA ALA A 269 17.10 17.29 -8.00
C ALA A 269 16.30 18.54 -8.39
N GLU A 270 16.44 18.99 -9.64
CA GLU A 270 15.70 20.12 -10.19
C GLU A 270 14.19 19.86 -10.16
N LYS A 271 13.73 18.74 -10.72
CA LYS A 271 12.30 18.42 -10.85
C LYS A 271 11.64 18.15 -9.50
N VAL A 272 12.31 17.47 -8.57
CA VAL A 272 11.79 17.29 -7.20
C VAL A 272 11.76 18.63 -6.46
N GLY A 273 12.78 19.48 -6.63
CA GLY A 273 12.80 20.84 -6.10
C GLY A 273 11.61 21.68 -6.62
N TYR A 274 11.34 21.61 -7.92
CA TYR A 274 10.21 22.27 -8.55
C TYR A 274 8.87 21.72 -8.05
N ALA A 275 8.72 20.41 -7.91
CA ALA A 275 7.50 19.80 -7.34
C ALA A 275 7.22 20.31 -5.91
N ARG A 276 8.24 20.44 -5.07
CA ARG A 276 8.12 21.03 -3.73
C ARG A 276 7.75 22.51 -3.77
N TYR A 277 8.33 23.27 -4.69
CA TYR A 277 7.95 24.67 -4.92
C TYR A 277 6.45 24.77 -5.27
N LEU A 278 6.00 24.00 -6.27
CA LEU A 278 4.62 23.95 -6.71
C LEU A 278 3.65 23.62 -5.56
N ALA A 279 4.01 22.67 -4.69
CA ALA A 279 3.18 22.26 -3.55
C ALA A 279 2.93 23.39 -2.53
N SER A 280 3.82 24.38 -2.48
CA SER A 280 3.69 25.58 -1.64
C SER A 280 3.10 26.80 -2.37
N SER A 281 2.90 26.68 -3.69
CA SER A 281 2.50 27.80 -4.54
C SER A 281 0.97 28.00 -4.55
N PRO A 282 0.47 29.19 -4.93
CA PRO A 282 -0.96 29.42 -5.12
C PRO A 282 -1.62 28.49 -6.14
N GLU A 283 -0.86 27.88 -7.04
CA GLU A 283 -1.39 26.96 -8.07
C GLU A 283 -1.91 25.65 -7.47
N ALA A 284 -1.39 25.28 -6.29
CA ALA A 284 -1.85 24.13 -5.52
C ALA A 284 -3.00 24.48 -4.56
N ALA A 285 -3.47 25.73 -4.54
CA ALA A 285 -4.58 26.14 -3.69
C ALA A 285 -5.83 25.31 -4.00
N GLY A 286 -6.40 24.69 -2.96
CA GLY A 286 -7.56 23.80 -3.08
C GLY A 286 -7.22 22.31 -3.15
N LEU A 287 -5.94 21.93 -3.26
CA LEU A 287 -5.54 20.54 -3.06
C LEU A 287 -5.61 20.14 -1.58
N PRO A 288 -5.96 18.87 -1.27
CA PRO A 288 -6.10 18.44 0.12
C PRO A 288 -4.80 18.55 0.90
N GLY A 289 -4.89 19.05 2.14
CA GLY A 289 -3.73 19.25 3.00
C GLY A 289 -2.72 20.29 2.50
N PHE A 290 -3.11 21.16 1.56
CA PHE A 290 -2.30 22.30 1.14
C PHE A 290 -1.97 23.21 2.33
N VAL A 291 -0.68 23.53 2.48
CA VAL A 291 -0.17 24.37 3.58
C VAL A 291 0.08 25.83 3.16
N GLY A 292 0.28 26.06 1.85
CA GLY A 292 0.66 27.36 1.31
C GLY A 292 2.00 27.89 1.83
N ARG A 293 2.44 29.02 1.27
CA ARG A 293 3.26 29.98 2.02
C ARG A 293 2.32 31.05 2.55
N LEU A 294 2.45 31.42 3.81
CA LEU A 294 2.00 32.73 4.23
C LEU A 294 2.83 33.73 3.41
N ALA A 295 2.17 34.41 2.47
CA ALA A 295 2.76 35.51 1.72
C ALA A 295 3.18 36.63 2.69
#